data_AF-A0A6L3AJX9-F1
#
_entry.id   AF-A0A6L3AJX9-F1
#
_cell.length_a   1.000
_cell.length_b   1.000
_cell.length_c   1.000
_cell.angle_alpha   90.00
_cell.angle_beta   90.00
_cell.angle_gamma   90.00
#
_symmetry.space_group_name_H-M   'P 1'
#
loop_
_entity.id
_entity.type
_entity.pdbx_description
1 polymer ?
#
loop_
_entity_poly.entity_id
_entity_poly.type
_entity_poly.pdbx_seq_one_letter_code
_entity_poly.pdbx_strand_id
1 'polypeptide(L)'
;MVLLFSLATTLMADVVTIFERTYVRQTGSPKTQTDTFPGIKGLTTIRVTNGGLEKADNKKVSSADIVLNKETIIDSSNFNKKVEVVDIEKTLDGKINTIEVTVKGKQGGALTVQVLAEDGDVDFDSDGFTRDEGDCDDKNFSVNPKAQEICDDVDNNCDGQIDEGLKTTFYEDADGDGYGNLQVTTKACSQPSGYVANNTDCDDTNTAVNPGVTEIKKNGVDDDCNASTPDDDTGMNLPPDPGEEGKKTLLGVDTDGDGVRDDIQRYIYFTYPDNKKLRLALTYYAKEFQGVLKDANDREAAYEHAKNMVRHGECLWYLKDEESLDICSALRAKILNTRERSIAYIKYSDNLGGRIISGAPQKEWKNSCSFDVDDTGGDQ
;
A
#
# COMPACT_ATOMS: atom_id res chain seq x y z
N MET A 1 -5.60 60.17 -3.70
CA MET A 1 -6.56 59.35 -2.94
C MET A 1 -7.34 58.52 -3.95
N VAL A 2 -6.77 57.38 -4.34
CA VAL A 2 -7.39 56.46 -5.29
C VAL A 2 -8.32 55.58 -4.48
N LEU A 3 -9.63 55.79 -4.59
CA LEU A 3 -10.62 54.87 -4.04
C LEU A 3 -10.55 53.57 -4.85
N LEU A 4 -9.91 52.55 -4.29
CA LEU A 4 -10.11 51.17 -4.69
C LEU A 4 -11.52 50.76 -4.23
N PHE A 5 -12.49 50.81 -5.14
CA PHE A 5 -13.71 50.03 -5.00
C PHE A 5 -13.31 48.56 -5.21
N SER A 6 -13.12 47.83 -4.10
CA SER A 6 -13.19 46.38 -4.11
C SER A 6 -14.63 46.01 -4.47
N LEU A 7 -14.86 45.62 -5.73
CA LEU A 7 -16.01 44.78 -6.03
C LEU A 7 -15.73 43.45 -5.34
N ALA A 8 -16.26 43.27 -4.14
CA ALA A 8 -16.44 41.94 -3.60
C ALA A 8 -17.30 41.19 -4.62
N THR A 9 -16.71 40.24 -5.33
CA THR A 9 -17.45 39.17 -6.01
C THR A 9 -18.25 38.47 -4.93
N THR A 10 -19.50 38.89 -4.77
CA THR A 10 -20.49 38.19 -3.98
C THR A 10 -20.70 36.87 -4.72
N LEU A 11 -20.15 35.78 -4.16
CA LEU A 11 -20.72 34.47 -4.45
C LEU A 11 -22.21 34.60 -4.14
N MET A 12 -23.04 34.38 -5.15
CA MET A 12 -24.48 34.29 -4.93
C MET A 12 -24.67 33.01 -4.13
N ALA A 13 -24.98 33.12 -2.85
CA ALA A 13 -25.37 31.97 -2.06
C ALA A 13 -26.60 31.33 -2.74
N ASP A 14 -26.58 30.01 -2.91
CA ASP A 14 -27.72 29.29 -3.46
C ASP A 14 -28.84 29.31 -2.43
N VAL A 15 -29.84 30.18 -2.64
CA VAL A 15 -31.01 30.29 -1.77
C VAL A 15 -32.00 29.19 -2.12
N VAL A 16 -32.32 28.35 -1.15
CA VAL A 16 -33.25 27.23 -1.27
C VAL A 16 -34.58 27.53 -0.57
N THR A 17 -35.68 26.96 -1.07
CA THR A 17 -36.99 27.04 -0.42
C THR A 17 -37.19 25.83 0.49
N ILE A 18 -37.15 26.07 1.80
CA ILE A 18 -37.24 25.01 2.82
C ILE A 18 -38.68 24.66 3.15
N PHE A 19 -39.55 25.66 3.09
CA PHE A 19 -40.97 25.48 3.34
C PHE A 19 -41.76 26.39 2.41
N GLU A 20 -42.79 25.85 1.78
CA GLU A 20 -43.78 26.63 1.03
C GLU A 20 -45.18 26.12 1.33
N ARG A 21 -46.06 27.00 1.82
CA ARG A 21 -47.46 26.65 2.04
C ARG A 21 -48.39 27.80 1.73
N THR A 22 -49.48 27.50 1.01
CA THR A 22 -50.58 28.43 0.75
C THR A 22 -51.71 28.23 1.76
N TYR A 23 -52.06 29.31 2.45
CA TYR A 23 -53.12 29.33 3.46
C TYR A 23 -54.34 30.08 2.91
N VAL A 24 -55.49 29.40 2.91
CA VAL A 24 -56.75 29.94 2.37
C VAL A 24 -57.72 30.24 3.49
N ARG A 25 -58.37 31.41 3.40
CA ARG A 25 -59.43 31.84 4.31
C ARG A 25 -60.67 30.96 4.16
N GLN A 26 -60.91 30.11 5.15
CA GLN A 26 -62.08 29.23 5.24
C GLN A 26 -63.38 29.99 5.54
N THR A 27 -64.52 29.30 5.47
CA THR A 27 -65.84 29.80 5.94
C THR A 27 -65.85 29.99 7.47
N GLY A 28 -66.75 30.85 7.97
CA GLY A 28 -66.91 31.10 9.41
C GLY A 28 -65.86 32.06 9.98
N SER A 29 -65.52 31.95 11.28
CA SER A 29 -64.49 32.78 11.92
C SER A 29 -63.08 32.43 11.42
N PRO A 30 -62.09 33.36 11.49
CA PRO A 30 -60.69 33.05 11.19
C PRO A 30 -60.20 31.91 12.08
N LYS A 31 -59.44 30.98 11.49
CA LYS A 31 -58.82 29.86 12.19
C LYS A 31 -57.31 29.92 12.00
N THR A 32 -56.58 29.61 13.05
CA THR A 32 -55.13 29.43 13.02
C THR A 32 -54.81 28.05 12.47
N GLN A 33 -53.85 28.00 11.55
CA GLN A 33 -53.24 26.78 11.04
C GLN A 33 -51.79 26.73 11.51
N THR A 34 -51.33 25.57 11.93
CA THR A 34 -49.99 25.39 12.48
C THR A 34 -49.23 24.39 11.62
N ASP A 35 -47.99 24.73 11.30
CA ASP A 35 -47.06 23.95 10.50
C ASP A 35 -45.68 23.94 11.15
N THR A 36 -44.87 22.96 10.78
CA THR A 36 -43.47 22.87 11.20
C THR A 36 -42.55 22.73 9.98
N PHE A 37 -41.33 23.23 10.10
CA PHE A 37 -40.28 23.04 9.10
C PHE A 37 -38.94 22.70 9.77
N PRO A 38 -37.98 22.11 9.02
CA PRO A 38 -36.69 21.66 9.56
C PRO A 38 -35.90 22.71 10.33
N GLY A 39 -34.85 22.23 11.00
CA GLY A 39 -33.84 23.09 11.61
C GLY A 39 -33.13 23.93 10.55
N ILE A 40 -33.09 25.23 10.77
CA ILE A 40 -32.30 26.16 9.95
C ILE A 40 -31.48 26.97 10.93
N LYS A 41 -30.18 27.10 10.68
CA LYS A 41 -29.27 27.84 11.54
C LYS A 41 -28.65 28.96 10.72
N GLY A 42 -28.96 30.20 11.08
CA GLY A 42 -28.48 31.35 10.30
C GLY A 42 -29.61 32.26 9.86
N LEU A 43 -29.33 33.08 8.86
CA LEU A 43 -30.24 34.14 8.41
C LEU A 43 -31.27 33.55 7.45
N THR A 44 -32.54 33.64 7.83
CA THR A 44 -33.66 33.07 7.08
C THR A 44 -34.64 34.17 6.70
N THR A 45 -35.12 34.15 5.45
CA THR A 45 -36.17 35.04 4.97
C THR A 45 -37.52 34.33 4.98
N ILE A 46 -38.47 34.87 5.75
CA ILE A 46 -39.87 34.47 5.71
C ILE A 46 -40.60 35.40 4.74
N ARG A 47 -40.89 34.89 3.55
CA ARG A 47 -41.59 35.61 2.49
C ARG A 47 -43.08 35.30 2.51
N VAL A 48 -43.90 36.34 2.63
CA VAL A 48 -45.36 36.23 2.66
C VAL A 48 -45.96 36.93 1.45
N THR A 49 -46.53 36.15 0.53
CA THR A 49 -47.15 36.63 -0.70
C THR A 49 -48.68 36.69 -0.57
N ASN A 50 -49.27 37.86 -0.74
CA ASN A 50 -50.70 38.09 -0.66
C ASN A 50 -51.40 37.72 -1.98
N GLY A 51 -52.53 37.03 -1.91
CA GLY A 51 -53.23 36.50 -3.08
C GLY A 51 -52.86 35.06 -3.44
N GLY A 52 -52.01 34.41 -2.65
CA GLY A 52 -51.52 33.05 -2.90
C GLY A 52 -50.48 32.99 -4.02
N LEU A 53 -50.20 31.79 -4.54
CA LEU A 53 -49.21 31.57 -5.61
C LEU A 53 -49.52 32.34 -6.91
N GLU A 54 -50.81 32.49 -7.25
CA GLU A 54 -51.25 33.21 -8.45
C GLU A 54 -51.23 34.74 -8.28
N LYS A 55 -51.00 35.25 -7.07
CA LYS A 55 -50.99 36.69 -6.72
C LYS A 55 -52.25 37.44 -7.16
N ALA A 56 -53.38 36.75 -7.25
CA ALA A 56 -54.60 37.31 -7.81
C ALA A 56 -55.25 38.35 -6.88
N ASP A 57 -55.58 39.53 -7.40
CA ASP A 57 -56.13 40.66 -6.62
C ASP A 57 -57.44 40.31 -5.89
N ASN A 58 -58.27 39.46 -6.49
CA ASN A 58 -59.52 38.98 -5.88
C ASN A 58 -59.28 37.97 -4.74
N LYS A 59 -58.07 37.41 -4.64
CA LYS A 59 -57.62 36.52 -3.58
C LYS A 59 -56.86 37.25 -2.47
N LYS A 60 -56.50 38.53 -2.65
CA LYS A 60 -55.79 39.30 -1.61
C LYS A 60 -56.61 39.41 -0.32
N VAL A 61 -55.95 39.17 0.81
CA VAL A 61 -56.53 39.17 2.16
C VAL A 61 -56.35 40.54 2.82
N SER A 62 -57.26 40.89 3.73
CA SER A 62 -57.25 42.22 4.37
C SER A 62 -56.24 42.35 5.50
N SER A 63 -55.89 41.23 6.14
CA SER A 63 -54.90 41.11 7.20
C SER A 63 -54.59 39.63 7.45
N ALA A 64 -53.50 39.36 8.15
CA ALA A 64 -53.15 38.04 8.67
C ALA A 64 -52.37 38.23 9.97
N ASP A 65 -52.41 37.22 10.84
CA ASP A 65 -51.46 37.12 11.96
C ASP A 65 -50.57 35.91 11.68
N ILE A 66 -49.25 36.09 11.69
CA ILE A 66 -48.29 35.00 11.56
C ILE A 66 -47.34 35.03 12.76
N VAL A 67 -47.23 33.90 13.43
CA VAL A 67 -46.38 33.69 14.60
C VAL A 67 -45.34 32.63 14.25
N LEU A 68 -44.06 32.97 14.37
CA LEU A 68 -42.93 32.06 14.21
C LEU A 68 -42.31 31.81 15.58
N ASN A 69 -42.26 30.56 16.03
CA ASN A 69 -41.69 30.17 17.33
C ASN A 69 -42.19 31.02 18.52
N LYS A 70 -43.50 31.31 18.54
CA LYS A 70 -44.17 32.17 19.55
C LYS A 70 -43.92 33.68 19.41
N GLU A 71 -43.17 34.12 18.41
CA GLU A 71 -42.99 35.53 18.08
C GLU A 71 -43.89 35.96 16.92
N THR A 72 -44.69 37.01 17.10
CA THR A 72 -45.49 37.59 16.00
C THR A 72 -44.57 38.30 14.99
N ILE A 73 -44.60 37.84 13.74
CA ILE A 73 -43.80 38.42 12.64
C ILE A 73 -44.65 39.16 11.61
N ILE A 74 -45.93 38.80 11.49
CA ILE A 74 -46.89 39.50 10.64
C ILE A 74 -48.14 39.79 11.44
N ASP A 75 -48.63 41.02 11.33
CA ASP A 75 -49.90 41.47 11.87
C ASP A 75 -50.50 42.59 10.99
N SER A 76 -51.53 43.28 11.50
CA SER A 76 -52.17 44.38 10.77
C SER A 76 -51.29 45.62 10.54
N SER A 77 -50.17 45.76 11.25
CA SER A 77 -49.25 46.89 11.11
C SER A 77 -48.39 46.79 9.86
N ASN A 78 -48.00 45.57 9.47
CA ASN A 78 -47.09 45.32 8.35
C ASN A 78 -47.72 44.52 7.19
N PHE A 79 -48.95 44.01 7.33
CA PHE A 79 -49.63 43.27 6.27
C PHE A 79 -51.10 43.64 6.13
N ASN A 80 -51.49 44.03 4.92
CA ASN A 80 -52.86 44.38 4.57
C ASN A 80 -53.13 44.13 3.08
N LYS A 81 -54.36 44.41 2.61
CA LYS A 81 -54.78 44.14 1.23
C LYS A 81 -53.93 44.82 0.14
N LYS A 82 -53.25 45.93 0.44
CA LYS A 82 -52.40 46.65 -0.52
C LYS A 82 -50.98 46.10 -0.59
N VAL A 83 -50.61 45.28 0.38
CA VAL A 83 -49.27 44.67 0.46
C VAL A 83 -49.29 43.40 -0.38
N GLU A 84 -48.38 43.34 -1.36
CA GLU A 84 -48.27 42.18 -2.26
C GLU A 84 -47.34 41.11 -1.69
N VAL A 85 -46.20 41.53 -1.16
CA VAL A 85 -45.19 40.67 -0.56
C VAL A 85 -44.63 41.36 0.68
N VAL A 86 -44.36 40.59 1.72
CA VAL A 86 -43.55 41.01 2.87
C VAL A 86 -42.47 39.98 3.09
N ASP A 87 -41.22 40.43 3.16
CA ASP A 87 -40.08 39.61 3.53
C ASP A 87 -39.68 40.01 4.95
N ILE A 88 -39.58 39.03 5.85
CA ILE A 88 -39.11 39.21 7.22
C ILE A 88 -37.86 38.37 7.41
N GLU A 89 -36.75 39.01 7.75
CA GLU A 89 -35.51 38.34 8.10
C GLU A 89 -35.53 37.91 9.57
N LYS A 90 -35.12 36.66 9.83
CA LYS A 90 -34.97 36.09 11.17
C LYS A 90 -33.74 35.23 11.23
N THR A 91 -33.01 35.34 12.34
CA THR A 91 -31.94 34.39 12.67
C THR A 91 -32.55 33.23 13.42
N LEU A 92 -32.43 32.02 12.87
CA LEU A 92 -32.94 30.78 13.47
C LEU A 92 -31.81 30.00 14.13
N ASP A 93 -32.15 29.13 15.09
CA ASP A 93 -31.21 28.50 16.02
C ASP A 93 -30.88 27.03 15.70
N GLY A 94 -31.21 26.57 14.49
CA GLY A 94 -30.99 25.19 14.04
C GLY A 94 -32.04 24.19 14.53
N LYS A 95 -33.02 24.59 15.34
CA LYS A 95 -34.09 23.68 15.81
C LYS A 95 -35.28 23.68 14.88
N ILE A 96 -36.09 22.61 14.94
CA ILE A 96 -37.39 22.54 14.27
C ILE A 96 -38.22 23.78 14.63
N ASN A 97 -38.69 24.47 13.61
CA ASN A 97 -39.43 25.70 13.74
C ASN A 97 -40.93 25.44 13.62
N THR A 98 -41.74 26.23 14.31
CA THR A 98 -43.20 26.21 14.21
C THR A 98 -43.71 27.53 13.67
N ILE A 99 -44.60 27.47 12.68
CA ILE A 99 -45.28 28.63 12.12
C ILE A 99 -46.79 28.50 12.28
N GLU A 100 -47.41 29.51 12.86
CA GLU A 100 -48.85 29.60 13.06
C GLU A 100 -49.41 30.74 12.20
N VAL A 101 -50.38 30.43 11.34
CA VAL A 101 -50.91 31.37 10.35
C VAL A 101 -52.42 31.51 10.52
N THR A 102 -52.87 32.73 10.79
CA THR A 102 -54.28 33.10 10.88
C THR A 102 -54.63 34.06 9.75
N VAL A 103 -55.28 33.55 8.70
CA VAL A 103 -55.71 34.38 7.57
C VAL A 103 -57.02 35.09 7.92
N LYS A 104 -57.08 36.41 7.71
CA LYS A 104 -58.29 37.23 7.96
C LYS A 104 -58.82 37.86 6.67
N GLY A 105 -60.07 38.31 6.70
CA GLY A 105 -60.74 38.94 5.55
C GLY A 105 -61.78 38.05 4.87
N LYS A 106 -61.99 38.27 3.56
CA LYS A 106 -63.03 37.59 2.80
C LYS A 106 -62.71 36.10 2.61
N GLN A 107 -63.75 35.27 2.68
CA GLN A 107 -63.66 33.85 2.36
C GLN A 107 -63.04 33.63 0.98
N GLY A 108 -62.16 32.64 0.87
CA GLY A 108 -61.47 32.29 -0.37
C GLY A 108 -60.29 33.19 -0.70
N GLY A 109 -60.01 34.24 0.10
CA GLY A 109 -58.73 34.94 0.04
C GLY A 109 -57.59 34.04 0.52
N ALA A 110 -56.38 34.25 0.02
CA ALA A 110 -55.23 33.40 0.29
C ALA A 110 -53.95 34.21 0.47
N LEU A 111 -52.99 33.62 1.17
CA LEU A 111 -51.60 34.05 1.21
C LEU A 111 -50.69 32.82 1.13
N THR A 112 -49.48 32.99 0.62
CA THR A 112 -48.44 31.95 0.60
C THR A 112 -47.31 32.37 1.50
N VAL A 113 -46.85 31.46 2.36
CA VAL A 113 -45.63 31.64 3.15
C VAL A 113 -44.54 30.75 2.56
N GLN A 114 -43.40 31.35 2.28
CA GLN A 114 -42.16 30.70 1.89
C GLN A 114 -41.10 30.96 2.97
N VAL A 115 -40.33 29.94 3.32
CA VAL A 115 -39.12 30.05 4.16
C VAL A 115 -37.94 29.80 3.25
N LEU A 116 -37.08 30.82 3.11
CA LEU A 116 -35.93 30.85 2.23
C LEU A 116 -34.67 30.94 3.09
N ALA A 117 -33.69 30.07 2.84
CA ALA A 117 -32.40 30.05 3.53
C ALA A 117 -31.28 29.79 2.52
N GLU A 118 -30.05 30.12 2.87
CA GLU A 118 -28.87 29.67 2.11
C GLU A 118 -28.72 28.15 2.28
N ASP A 119 -28.30 27.45 1.22
CA ASP A 119 -28.15 25.99 1.23
C ASP A 119 -27.23 25.50 2.37
N GLY A 120 -26.17 26.24 2.68
CA GLY A 120 -25.21 25.90 3.74
C GLY A 120 -25.69 26.12 5.19
N ASP A 121 -26.83 26.78 5.39
CA ASP A 121 -27.43 27.06 6.70
C ASP A 121 -28.46 25.98 7.12
N VAL A 122 -28.70 25.00 6.26
CA VAL A 122 -29.77 24.00 6.39
C VAL A 122 -29.14 22.66 6.73
N ASP A 123 -29.62 22.04 7.80
CA ASP A 123 -29.24 20.68 8.21
C ASP A 123 -30.27 19.71 7.62
N PHE A 124 -29.93 19.08 6.48
CA PHE A 124 -30.89 18.32 5.68
C PHE A 124 -31.16 16.92 6.20
N ASP A 125 -30.21 16.30 6.91
CA ASP A 125 -30.35 14.97 7.51
C ASP A 125 -30.60 14.97 9.03
N SER A 126 -30.57 16.15 9.64
CA SER A 126 -30.83 16.40 11.05
C SER A 126 -29.81 15.78 12.02
N ASP A 127 -28.54 15.72 11.62
CA ASP A 127 -27.44 15.26 12.46
C ASP A 127 -26.80 16.34 13.34
N GLY A 128 -27.19 17.59 13.10
CA GLY A 128 -26.75 18.77 13.84
C GLY A 128 -25.56 19.50 13.23
N PHE A 129 -25.12 19.11 12.04
CA PHE A 129 -24.15 19.82 11.22
C PHE A 129 -24.80 20.29 9.92
N THR A 130 -24.33 21.43 9.42
CA THR A 130 -24.66 21.88 8.07
C THR A 130 -23.40 21.85 7.24
N ARG A 131 -23.55 21.99 5.92
CA ARG A 131 -22.39 22.13 5.03
C ARG A 131 -21.39 23.22 5.45
N ASP A 132 -21.86 24.37 5.93
CA ASP A 132 -20.97 25.46 6.39
C ASP A 132 -20.29 25.15 7.73
N GLU A 133 -20.81 24.18 8.48
CA GLU A 133 -20.18 23.65 9.70
C GLU A 133 -19.21 22.49 9.42
N GLY A 134 -18.98 22.16 8.14
CA GLY A 134 -18.00 21.17 7.70
C GLY A 134 -18.59 19.82 7.31
N ASP A 135 -19.91 19.69 7.24
CA ASP A 135 -20.54 18.48 6.71
C ASP A 135 -20.25 18.30 5.22
N CYS A 136 -19.67 17.16 4.89
CA CYS A 136 -19.27 16.78 3.55
C CYS A 136 -20.37 16.00 2.79
N ASP A 137 -21.40 15.48 3.47
CA ASP A 137 -22.60 14.87 2.88
C ASP A 137 -23.84 15.14 3.76
N ASP A 138 -24.37 16.37 3.67
CA ASP A 138 -25.56 16.92 4.38
C ASP A 138 -26.86 16.11 4.18
N LYS A 139 -26.83 15.01 3.45
CA LYS A 139 -27.98 14.10 3.24
C LYS A 139 -27.80 12.77 3.94
N ASN A 140 -26.70 12.58 4.67
CA ASN A 140 -26.32 11.34 5.30
C ASN A 140 -25.87 11.57 6.73
N PHE A 141 -26.79 11.35 7.67
CA PHE A 141 -26.61 11.53 9.11
C PHE A 141 -25.38 10.83 9.73
N SER A 142 -24.80 9.85 9.04
CA SER A 142 -23.60 9.13 9.50
C SER A 142 -22.28 9.75 9.00
N VAL A 143 -22.33 10.81 8.23
CA VAL A 143 -21.18 11.50 7.63
C VAL A 143 -21.18 12.94 8.12
N ASN A 144 -20.30 13.28 9.06
CA ASN A 144 -20.18 14.62 9.61
C ASN A 144 -18.87 14.80 10.38
N PRO A 145 -18.46 16.05 10.71
CA PRO A 145 -17.22 16.36 11.43
C PRO A 145 -16.97 15.64 12.77
N LYS A 146 -17.96 14.96 13.34
CA LYS A 146 -17.84 14.20 14.60
C LYS A 146 -18.16 12.73 14.45
N ALA A 147 -18.44 12.24 13.24
CA ALA A 147 -18.61 10.82 13.02
C ALA A 147 -17.29 10.09 13.32
N GLN A 148 -17.42 8.82 13.67
CA GLN A 148 -16.26 7.94 13.75
C GLN A 148 -16.05 7.33 12.37
N GLU A 149 -14.79 7.25 11.93
CA GLU A 149 -14.47 6.47 10.73
C GLU A 149 -14.96 5.04 10.85
N ILE A 150 -15.46 4.55 9.72
CA ILE A 150 -15.81 3.18 9.44
C ILE A 150 -15.08 2.83 8.14
N CYS A 151 -14.67 1.56 8.01
CA CYS A 151 -13.89 1.15 6.85
C CYS A 151 -14.82 0.81 5.68
N ASP A 152 -15.39 1.83 5.04
CA ASP A 152 -16.38 1.76 3.96
C ASP A 152 -16.03 2.59 2.71
N ASP A 153 -14.78 3.06 2.63
CA ASP A 153 -14.25 3.93 1.57
C ASP A 153 -14.95 5.31 1.50
N VAL A 154 -15.58 5.75 2.60
CA VAL A 154 -16.15 7.09 2.77
C VAL A 154 -15.36 7.84 3.84
N ASP A 155 -15.16 9.14 3.64
CA ASP A 155 -14.68 10.06 4.69
C ASP A 155 -15.87 10.34 5.63
N ASN A 156 -16.06 9.51 6.65
CA ASN A 156 -17.22 9.65 7.52
C ASN A 156 -17.10 10.89 8.40
N ASN A 157 -15.88 11.21 8.84
CA ASN A 157 -15.62 12.29 9.79
C ASN A 157 -15.32 13.65 9.13
N CYS A 158 -15.37 13.73 7.80
CA CYS A 158 -15.14 14.92 6.98
C CYS A 158 -13.78 15.62 7.24
N ASP A 159 -12.73 14.87 7.59
CA ASP A 159 -11.39 15.42 7.83
C ASP A 159 -10.50 15.49 6.56
N GLY A 160 -11.00 14.96 5.44
CA GLY A 160 -10.33 14.88 4.16
C GLY A 160 -9.50 13.60 3.94
N GLN A 161 -9.54 12.66 4.89
CA GLN A 161 -8.95 11.33 4.78
C GLN A 161 -10.06 10.27 4.70
N ILE A 162 -9.71 9.08 4.17
CA ILE A 162 -10.67 7.99 3.98
C ILE A 162 -10.16 6.77 4.76
N ASP A 163 -10.98 6.30 5.70
CA ASP A 163 -10.74 5.19 6.64
C ASP A 163 -9.39 5.28 7.38
N GLU A 164 -9.01 6.46 7.85
CA GLU A 164 -7.72 6.64 8.52
C GLU A 164 -7.64 5.85 9.85
N GLY A 165 -6.51 5.19 10.06
CA GLY A 165 -6.29 4.35 11.24
C GLY A 165 -7.07 3.03 11.26
N LEU A 166 -7.89 2.74 10.25
CA LEU A 166 -8.66 1.48 10.18
C LEU A 166 -8.06 0.42 9.26
N LYS A 167 -7.29 0.82 8.24
CA LYS A 167 -6.67 -0.13 7.30
C LYS A 167 -5.50 -0.86 7.94
N THR A 168 -5.54 -2.19 7.86
CA THR A 168 -4.43 -3.07 8.27
C THR A 168 -3.56 -3.39 7.06
N THR A 169 -2.25 -3.54 7.27
CA THR A 169 -1.34 -4.01 6.22
C THR A 169 -1.48 -5.53 6.07
N PHE A 170 -1.71 -5.97 4.84
CA PHE A 170 -1.67 -7.37 4.42
C PHE A 170 -0.51 -7.58 3.44
N TYR A 171 -0.03 -8.81 3.36
CA TYR A 171 1.14 -9.24 2.60
C TYR A 171 0.72 -10.27 1.56
N GLU A 172 1.27 -10.21 0.35
CA GLU A 172 0.94 -11.15 -0.73
C GLU A 172 1.31 -12.59 -0.31
N ASP A 173 0.45 -13.55 -0.64
CA ASP A 173 0.63 -15.00 -0.47
C ASP A 173 0.48 -15.61 -1.87
N ALA A 174 1.55 -15.55 -2.66
CA ALA A 174 1.53 -15.83 -4.09
C ALA A 174 1.51 -17.32 -4.40
N ASP A 175 2.05 -18.15 -3.51
CA ASP A 175 2.06 -19.61 -3.66
C ASP A 175 0.90 -20.32 -2.92
N GLY A 176 0.23 -19.63 -1.99
CA GLY A 176 -0.99 -20.09 -1.33
C GLY A 176 -0.76 -20.97 -0.11
N ASP A 177 0.39 -20.87 0.55
CA ASP A 177 0.71 -21.65 1.75
C ASP A 177 0.26 -21.00 3.07
N GLY A 178 -0.20 -19.75 3.02
CA GLY A 178 -0.71 -18.99 4.15
C GLY A 178 0.31 -18.08 4.84
N TYR A 179 1.53 -17.98 4.31
CA TYR A 179 2.56 -17.05 4.75
C TYR A 179 2.74 -15.91 3.74
N GLY A 180 3.11 -14.74 4.25
CA GLY A 180 3.08 -13.52 3.45
C GLY A 180 4.46 -12.95 3.15
N ASN A 181 4.61 -12.38 1.96
CA ASN A 181 5.81 -11.71 1.49
C ASN A 181 5.97 -10.29 2.04
N LEU A 182 7.02 -10.05 2.82
CA LEU A 182 7.30 -8.73 3.42
C LEU A 182 7.44 -7.58 2.40
N GLN A 183 7.83 -7.87 1.16
CA GLN A 183 8.10 -6.85 0.13
C GLN A 183 6.85 -6.42 -0.65
N VAL A 184 5.83 -7.27 -0.70
CA VAL A 184 4.59 -6.98 -1.45
C VAL A 184 3.45 -6.82 -0.46
N THR A 185 2.98 -5.58 -0.30
CA THR A 185 1.99 -5.23 0.72
C THR A 185 0.84 -4.43 0.15
N THR A 186 -0.31 -4.54 0.81
CA THR A 186 -1.48 -3.71 0.56
C THR A 186 -2.14 -3.32 1.87
N LYS A 187 -2.84 -2.18 1.89
CA LYS A 187 -3.62 -1.75 3.06
C LYS A 187 -5.09 -1.95 2.76
N ALA A 188 -5.79 -2.66 3.63
CA ALA A 188 -7.22 -2.93 3.48
C ALA A 188 -7.94 -3.03 4.82
N CYS A 189 -9.26 -2.92 4.78
CA CYS A 189 -10.16 -3.09 5.93
C CYS A 189 -10.25 -4.54 6.38
N SER A 190 -10.16 -5.47 5.42
CA SER A 190 -10.24 -6.91 5.63
C SER A 190 -9.27 -7.59 4.67
N GLN A 191 -8.91 -8.84 4.98
CA GLN A 191 -7.92 -9.61 4.23
C GLN A 191 -8.33 -9.73 2.75
N PRO A 192 -7.57 -9.15 1.81
CA PRO A 192 -7.82 -9.30 0.38
C PRO A 192 -7.54 -10.74 -0.08
N SER A 193 -8.15 -11.14 -1.21
CA SER A 193 -7.83 -12.43 -1.84
C SER A 193 -6.37 -12.47 -2.30
N GLY A 194 -5.65 -13.55 -1.97
CA GLY A 194 -4.22 -13.70 -2.29
C GLY A 194 -3.28 -12.93 -1.36
N TYR A 195 -3.78 -12.49 -0.20
CA TYR A 195 -2.99 -11.80 0.82
C TYR A 195 -3.28 -12.40 2.21
N VAL A 196 -2.32 -12.30 3.13
CA VAL A 196 -2.41 -12.73 4.54
C VAL A 196 -1.90 -11.64 5.49
N ALA A 197 -2.16 -11.80 6.79
CA ALA A 197 -1.81 -10.78 7.80
C ALA A 197 -0.37 -10.89 8.33
N ASN A 198 0.29 -12.04 8.13
CA ASN A 198 1.69 -12.25 8.51
C ASN A 198 2.62 -11.91 7.33
N ASN A 199 3.91 -11.75 7.62
CA ASN A 199 4.94 -11.32 6.66
C ASN A 199 6.20 -12.17 6.74
N THR A 200 6.02 -13.44 7.08
CA THR A 200 7.10 -14.33 7.52
C THR A 200 7.56 -15.29 6.43
N ASP A 201 7.08 -15.13 5.20
CA ASP A 201 7.53 -15.94 4.09
C ASP A 201 8.89 -15.46 3.55
N CYS A 202 9.85 -16.38 3.45
CA CYS A 202 11.17 -16.14 2.89
C CYS A 202 11.28 -16.51 1.40
N ASP A 203 10.38 -17.32 0.85
CA ASP A 203 10.25 -17.64 -0.58
C ASP A 203 8.77 -17.86 -0.98
N ASP A 204 8.08 -16.74 -1.18
CA ASP A 204 6.67 -16.62 -1.63
C ASP A 204 6.40 -17.17 -3.05
N THR A 205 7.32 -17.96 -3.60
CA THR A 205 7.13 -18.67 -4.86
C THR A 205 7.11 -20.19 -4.68
N ASN A 206 7.26 -20.67 -3.45
CA ASN A 206 7.47 -22.07 -3.14
C ASN A 206 6.82 -22.49 -1.81
N THR A 207 5.62 -23.07 -1.91
CA THR A 207 4.80 -23.57 -0.77
C THR A 207 5.48 -24.53 0.21
N ALA A 208 6.69 -25.02 -0.12
CA ALA A 208 7.50 -25.88 0.74
C ALA A 208 8.52 -25.11 1.59
N VAL A 209 8.60 -23.78 1.45
CA VAL A 209 9.57 -22.91 2.12
C VAL A 209 8.80 -21.85 2.91
N ASN A 210 8.53 -22.14 4.19
CA ASN A 210 7.81 -21.24 5.09
C ASN A 210 8.05 -21.60 6.56
N PRO A 211 7.75 -20.71 7.52
CA PRO A 211 7.94 -20.97 8.95
C PRO A 211 7.16 -22.15 9.54
N GLY A 212 6.20 -22.70 8.80
CA GLY A 212 5.38 -23.83 9.21
C GLY A 212 5.97 -25.20 8.87
N VAL A 213 6.99 -25.26 8.00
CA VAL A 213 7.61 -26.53 7.62
C VAL A 213 8.74 -26.94 8.56
N THR A 214 9.22 -28.17 8.40
CA THR A 214 10.40 -28.67 9.11
C THR A 214 11.59 -28.61 8.17
N GLU A 215 12.69 -28.06 8.65
CA GLU A 215 13.95 -27.97 7.90
C GLU A 215 14.39 -29.33 7.31
N ILE A 216 14.60 -29.36 5.99
CA ILE A 216 15.09 -30.54 5.28
C ILE A 216 16.61 -30.47 5.17
N LYS A 217 17.27 -31.22 6.04
CA LYS A 217 18.73 -31.28 6.09
C LYS A 217 19.37 -31.59 4.73
N LYS A 218 20.37 -30.79 4.38
CA LYS A 218 21.32 -30.89 3.27
C LYS A 218 20.71 -30.67 1.88
N ASN A 219 19.64 -29.89 1.74
CA ASN A 219 19.05 -29.56 0.44
C ASN A 219 19.50 -28.19 -0.12
N GLY A 220 20.22 -27.39 0.67
CA GLY A 220 20.72 -26.06 0.33
C GLY A 220 19.68 -24.94 0.44
N VAL A 221 18.53 -25.19 1.06
CA VAL A 221 17.42 -24.25 1.23
C VAL A 221 17.13 -24.11 2.73
N ASP A 222 16.87 -22.88 3.19
CA ASP A 222 16.30 -22.62 4.53
C ASP A 222 14.79 -22.83 4.41
N ASP A 223 14.35 -24.07 4.58
CA ASP A 223 12.95 -24.46 4.32
C ASP A 223 12.03 -23.86 5.38
N ASP A 224 12.47 -23.82 6.65
CA ASP A 224 11.65 -23.32 7.76
C ASP A 224 11.76 -21.80 8.00
N CYS A 225 12.39 -21.07 7.07
CA CYS A 225 12.60 -19.63 7.12
C CYS A 225 13.18 -19.15 8.47
N ASN A 226 13.98 -20.00 9.12
CA ASN A 226 14.59 -19.70 10.41
C ASN A 226 16.10 -19.72 10.27
N ALA A 227 16.66 -18.51 10.18
CA ALA A 227 18.10 -18.28 10.12
C ALA A 227 18.91 -18.85 11.32
N SER A 228 18.27 -19.34 12.39
CA SER A 228 18.93 -20.03 13.52
C SER A 228 19.02 -21.55 13.34
N THR A 229 18.25 -22.11 12.41
CA THR A 229 18.35 -23.48 11.91
C THR A 229 18.75 -23.47 10.44
N PRO A 230 19.84 -22.77 10.07
CA PRO A 230 20.31 -22.83 8.69
C PRO A 230 20.66 -24.28 8.34
N ASP A 231 20.61 -24.63 7.05
CA ASP A 231 20.98 -25.96 6.54
C ASP A 231 22.46 -26.35 6.80
N ASP A 232 22.89 -26.52 8.05
CA ASP A 232 24.29 -26.75 8.46
C ASP A 232 24.47 -27.78 9.58
N ASP A 233 23.62 -28.81 9.62
CA ASP A 233 23.58 -29.84 10.67
C ASP A 233 24.76 -30.85 10.69
N THR A 234 26.00 -30.39 10.49
CA THR A 234 27.20 -31.23 10.38
C THR A 234 28.44 -30.75 11.13
N GLY A 235 28.39 -29.61 11.84
CA GLY A 235 29.52 -29.12 12.64
C GLY A 235 30.72 -28.60 11.85
N MET A 236 30.61 -28.50 10.51
CA MET A 236 31.51 -27.73 9.66
C MET A 236 30.95 -26.31 9.57
N ASN A 237 31.69 -25.32 10.07
CA ASN A 237 31.31 -23.91 10.02
C ASN A 237 31.43 -23.41 8.56
N LEU A 238 30.38 -23.60 7.77
CA LEU A 238 30.27 -23.01 6.44
C LEU A 238 29.95 -21.52 6.58
N PRO A 239 30.46 -20.66 5.68
CA PRO A 239 30.04 -19.27 5.66
C PRO A 239 28.56 -19.16 5.28
N PRO A 240 27.92 -18.03 5.65
CA PRO A 240 26.53 -17.75 5.27
C PRO A 240 26.38 -17.73 3.74
N ASP A 241 25.19 -18.09 3.24
CA ASP A 241 24.90 -17.91 1.82
C ASP A 241 24.87 -16.40 1.50
N PRO A 242 25.71 -15.90 0.57
CA PRO A 242 25.72 -14.48 0.26
C PRO A 242 24.56 -14.06 -0.66
N GLY A 243 23.74 -14.99 -1.17
CA GLY A 243 22.60 -14.70 -2.04
C GLY A 243 22.97 -13.78 -3.22
N GLU A 244 22.14 -12.75 -3.46
CA GLU A 244 22.40 -11.76 -4.51
C GLU A 244 23.60 -10.84 -4.20
N GLU A 245 23.95 -10.64 -2.92
CA GLU A 245 25.16 -9.87 -2.55
C GLU A 245 26.42 -10.53 -3.12
N GLY A 246 26.45 -11.87 -3.13
CA GLY A 246 27.55 -12.67 -3.68
C GLY A 246 27.82 -12.45 -5.16
N LYS A 247 26.88 -11.84 -5.90
CA LYS A 247 27.00 -11.57 -7.34
C LYS A 247 27.44 -10.14 -7.67
N LYS A 248 27.49 -9.23 -6.68
CA LYS A 248 27.77 -7.80 -6.92
C LYS A 248 29.21 -7.50 -7.34
N THR A 249 30.16 -8.34 -6.95
CA THR A 249 31.59 -8.14 -7.28
C THR A 249 32.14 -9.31 -8.08
N LEU A 250 33.23 -9.07 -8.82
CA LEU A 250 33.89 -10.10 -9.64
C LEU A 250 34.28 -11.32 -8.79
N LEU A 251 34.86 -11.10 -7.61
CA LEU A 251 35.32 -12.16 -6.70
C LEU A 251 34.20 -12.64 -5.77
N GLY A 252 33.12 -11.87 -5.61
CA GLY A 252 32.02 -12.18 -4.72
C GLY A 252 32.35 -11.95 -3.26
N VAL A 253 31.76 -12.77 -2.39
CA VAL A 253 31.92 -12.71 -0.94
C VAL A 253 32.65 -13.99 -0.50
N ASP A 254 33.68 -13.80 0.33
CA ASP A 254 34.50 -14.82 0.99
C ASP A 254 34.64 -14.35 2.44
N THR A 255 33.71 -14.79 3.29
CA THR A 255 33.55 -14.26 4.65
C THR A 255 34.58 -14.86 5.61
N ASP A 256 34.96 -16.11 5.41
CA ASP A 256 35.92 -16.82 6.26
C ASP A 256 37.39 -16.63 5.82
N GLY A 257 37.61 -16.06 4.63
CA GLY A 257 38.92 -15.73 4.09
C GLY A 257 39.71 -16.96 3.64
N ASP A 258 39.04 -18.09 3.38
CA ASP A 258 39.70 -19.34 2.95
C ASP A 258 40.16 -19.30 1.48
N GLY A 259 39.73 -18.29 0.73
CA GLY A 259 40.03 -18.07 -0.68
C GLY A 259 39.03 -18.72 -1.64
N VAL A 260 37.91 -19.24 -1.13
CA VAL A 260 36.76 -19.74 -1.89
C VAL A 260 35.56 -18.86 -1.60
N ARG A 261 34.79 -18.57 -2.65
CA ARG A 261 33.57 -17.78 -2.55
C ARG A 261 32.52 -18.56 -1.75
N ASP A 262 31.81 -17.90 -0.83
CA ASP A 262 30.89 -18.54 0.13
C ASP A 262 29.82 -19.41 -0.57
N ASP A 263 29.19 -18.93 -1.64
CA ASP A 263 28.22 -19.68 -2.46
C ASP A 263 28.82 -20.91 -3.14
N ILE A 264 30.12 -20.89 -3.49
CA ILE A 264 30.83 -22.03 -4.09
C ILE A 264 31.23 -23.05 -3.04
N GLN A 265 31.70 -22.61 -1.88
CA GLN A 265 32.04 -23.50 -0.78
C GLN A 265 30.79 -24.29 -0.33
N ARG A 266 29.66 -23.59 -0.20
CA ARG A 266 28.33 -24.19 0.05
C ARG A 266 27.93 -25.16 -1.06
N TYR A 267 28.01 -24.75 -2.34
CA TYR A 267 27.67 -25.64 -3.47
C TYR A 267 28.48 -26.94 -3.46
N ILE A 268 29.81 -26.87 -3.24
CA ILE A 268 30.68 -28.05 -3.16
C ILE A 268 30.25 -28.94 -1.99
N TYR A 269 29.93 -28.34 -0.84
CA TYR A 269 29.52 -29.07 0.34
C TYR A 269 28.22 -29.85 0.11
N PHE A 270 27.15 -29.17 -0.31
CA PHE A 270 25.82 -29.76 -0.47
C PHE A 270 25.75 -30.73 -1.65
N THR A 271 26.54 -30.53 -2.70
CA THR A 271 26.57 -31.46 -3.83
C THR A 271 27.29 -32.78 -3.47
N TYR A 272 28.26 -32.73 -2.55
CA TYR A 272 29.11 -33.89 -2.21
C TYR A 272 29.26 -34.08 -0.69
N PRO A 273 28.15 -34.23 0.06
CA PRO A 273 28.16 -34.17 1.53
C PRO A 273 29.07 -35.25 2.14
N ASP A 274 29.01 -36.47 1.61
CA ASP A 274 29.70 -37.63 2.16
C ASP A 274 31.05 -37.92 1.49
N ASN A 275 31.56 -37.02 0.63
CA ASN A 275 32.81 -37.22 -0.11
C ASN A 275 33.87 -36.15 0.21
N LYS A 276 34.45 -36.23 1.41
CA LYS A 276 35.47 -35.30 1.91
C LYS A 276 36.65 -35.10 0.94
N LYS A 277 37.15 -36.17 0.32
CA LYS A 277 38.29 -36.10 -0.62
C LYS A 277 37.94 -35.34 -1.89
N LEU A 278 36.75 -35.60 -2.45
CA LEU A 278 36.27 -34.85 -3.60
C LEU A 278 36.02 -33.39 -3.25
N ARG A 279 35.39 -33.10 -2.10
CA ARG A 279 35.19 -31.72 -1.62
C ARG A 279 36.51 -30.97 -1.57
N LEU A 280 37.52 -31.55 -0.93
CA LEU A 280 38.84 -30.92 -0.82
C LEU A 280 39.50 -30.66 -2.18
N ALA A 281 39.42 -31.60 -3.12
CA ALA A 281 39.92 -31.40 -4.48
C ALA A 281 39.19 -30.27 -5.22
N LEU A 282 37.86 -30.19 -5.07
CA LEU A 282 37.04 -29.12 -5.66
C LEU A 282 37.28 -27.76 -5.00
N THR A 283 37.54 -27.72 -3.69
CA THR A 283 37.93 -26.50 -2.96
C THR A 283 39.22 -25.93 -3.52
N TYR A 284 40.26 -26.76 -3.73
CA TYR A 284 41.50 -26.30 -4.35
C TYR A 284 41.29 -25.83 -5.80
N TYR A 285 40.46 -26.53 -6.58
CA TYR A 285 40.08 -26.10 -7.92
C TYR A 285 39.38 -24.73 -7.92
N ALA A 286 38.40 -24.54 -7.03
CA ALA A 286 37.65 -23.30 -6.90
C ALA A 286 38.52 -22.14 -6.42
N LYS A 287 39.42 -22.40 -5.47
CA LYS A 287 40.41 -21.43 -4.97
C LYS A 287 41.35 -20.95 -6.06
N GLU A 288 41.88 -21.86 -6.88
CA GLU A 288 42.72 -21.49 -8.02
C GLU A 288 41.93 -20.64 -9.03
N PHE A 289 40.65 -20.95 -9.21
CA PHE A 289 39.76 -20.19 -10.09
C PHE A 289 39.50 -18.76 -9.61
N GLN A 290 39.54 -18.49 -8.29
CA GLN A 290 39.50 -17.12 -7.78
C GLN A 290 40.72 -16.31 -8.24
N GLY A 291 41.91 -16.91 -8.25
CA GLY A 291 43.12 -16.33 -8.85
C GLY A 291 42.96 -16.06 -10.34
N VAL A 292 42.46 -17.05 -11.09
CA VAL A 292 42.14 -16.92 -12.52
C VAL A 292 41.29 -15.69 -12.83
N LEU A 293 40.24 -15.44 -12.04
CA LEU A 293 39.35 -14.30 -12.24
C LEU A 293 40.01 -12.98 -11.82
N LYS A 294 40.73 -12.98 -10.70
CA LYS A 294 41.40 -11.79 -10.15
C LYS A 294 42.48 -11.27 -11.10
N ASP A 295 43.32 -12.17 -11.59
CA ASP A 295 44.51 -11.85 -12.37
C ASP A 295 44.30 -12.05 -13.88
N ALA A 296 43.03 -12.05 -14.33
CA ALA A 296 42.64 -12.34 -15.71
C ALA A 296 43.32 -11.47 -16.78
N ASN A 297 43.79 -10.27 -16.43
CA ASN A 297 44.49 -9.35 -17.34
C ASN A 297 46.02 -9.50 -17.31
N ASP A 298 46.57 -10.31 -16.40
CA ASP A 298 48.01 -10.54 -16.27
C ASP A 298 48.40 -11.83 -17.02
N ARG A 299 49.22 -11.67 -18.06
CA ARG A 299 49.63 -12.76 -18.95
C ARG A 299 50.52 -13.79 -18.25
N GLU A 300 51.38 -13.38 -17.32
CA GLU A 300 52.25 -14.33 -16.62
C GLU A 300 51.49 -15.03 -15.50
N ALA A 301 50.66 -14.29 -14.75
CA ALA A 301 49.79 -14.89 -13.74
C ALA A 301 48.82 -15.90 -14.37
N ALA A 302 48.22 -15.58 -15.53
CA ALA A 302 47.36 -16.51 -16.27
C ALA A 302 48.08 -17.83 -16.59
N TYR A 303 49.35 -17.77 -17.01
CA TYR A 303 50.12 -18.99 -17.29
C TYR A 303 50.39 -19.82 -16.02
N GLU A 304 50.72 -19.17 -14.90
CA GLU A 304 50.90 -19.85 -13.62
C GLU A 304 49.60 -20.52 -13.15
N HIS A 305 48.49 -19.80 -13.21
CA HIS A 305 47.18 -20.35 -12.89
C HIS A 305 46.82 -21.53 -13.77
N ALA A 306 47.10 -21.48 -15.07
CA ALA A 306 46.78 -22.56 -15.98
C ALA A 306 47.53 -23.87 -15.66
N LYS A 307 48.79 -23.79 -15.20
CA LYS A 307 49.54 -24.97 -14.74
C LYS A 307 48.91 -25.56 -13.47
N ASN A 308 48.52 -24.72 -12.51
CA ASN A 308 47.85 -25.15 -11.30
C ASN A 308 46.47 -25.76 -11.59
N MET A 309 45.71 -25.16 -12.50
CA MET A 309 44.42 -25.68 -12.96
C MET A 309 44.54 -27.07 -13.59
N VAL A 310 45.58 -27.32 -14.40
CA VAL A 310 45.87 -28.67 -14.93
C VAL A 310 46.17 -29.63 -13.78
N ARG A 311 47.02 -29.24 -12.83
CA ARG A 311 47.35 -30.06 -11.66
C ARG A 311 46.10 -30.40 -10.83
N HIS A 312 45.21 -29.45 -10.58
CA HIS A 312 43.94 -29.70 -9.88
C HIS A 312 43.01 -30.61 -10.69
N GLY A 313 42.96 -30.46 -12.01
CA GLY A 313 42.22 -31.35 -12.91
C GLY A 313 42.74 -32.79 -12.86
N GLU A 314 44.05 -32.99 -12.82
CA GLU A 314 44.67 -34.33 -12.68
C GLU A 314 44.31 -34.99 -11.34
N CYS A 315 44.31 -34.23 -10.24
CA CYS A 315 43.85 -34.72 -8.95
C CYS A 315 42.38 -35.17 -9.00
N LEU A 316 41.51 -34.35 -9.62
CA LEU A 316 40.09 -34.69 -9.78
C LEU A 316 39.90 -35.93 -10.65
N TRP A 317 40.67 -36.06 -11.73
CA TRP A 317 40.66 -37.26 -12.57
C TRP A 317 41.14 -38.49 -11.81
N TYR A 318 42.18 -38.37 -10.98
CA TYR A 318 42.61 -39.47 -10.12
C TYR A 318 41.51 -39.96 -9.17
N LEU A 319 40.68 -39.03 -8.64
CA LEU A 319 39.61 -39.36 -7.70
C LEU A 319 38.32 -39.86 -8.36
N LYS A 320 38.01 -39.39 -9.57
CA LYS A 320 36.69 -39.56 -10.21
C LYS A 320 36.72 -40.03 -11.66
N ASP A 321 37.90 -40.27 -12.21
CA ASP A 321 38.09 -40.69 -13.60
C ASP A 321 37.34 -39.77 -14.58
N GLU A 322 36.63 -40.34 -15.56
CA GLU A 322 35.88 -39.59 -16.58
C GLU A 322 34.79 -38.67 -16.00
N GLU A 323 34.20 -39.01 -14.84
CA GLU A 323 33.19 -38.16 -14.17
C GLU A 323 33.75 -36.80 -13.77
N SER A 324 35.07 -36.68 -13.62
CA SER A 324 35.74 -35.43 -13.26
C SER A 324 35.44 -34.29 -14.25
N LEU A 325 35.22 -34.61 -15.54
CA LEU A 325 34.91 -33.62 -16.57
C LEU A 325 33.55 -32.95 -16.34
N ASP A 326 32.53 -33.75 -16.01
CA ASP A 326 31.18 -33.26 -15.75
C ASP A 326 31.14 -32.48 -14.43
N ILE A 327 31.81 -33.00 -13.40
CA ILE A 327 31.95 -32.34 -12.10
C ILE A 327 32.61 -30.96 -12.26
N CYS A 328 33.73 -30.88 -12.98
CA CYS A 328 34.44 -29.62 -13.22
C CYS A 328 33.58 -28.65 -14.05
N SER A 329 32.84 -29.15 -15.03
CA SER A 329 31.98 -28.32 -15.88
C SER A 329 30.82 -27.73 -15.08
N ALA A 330 30.17 -28.54 -14.22
CA ALA A 330 29.12 -28.09 -13.32
C ALA A 330 29.63 -27.04 -12.32
N LEU A 331 30.79 -27.30 -11.69
CA LEU A 331 31.41 -26.34 -10.77
C LEU A 331 31.78 -25.04 -11.49
N ARG A 332 32.36 -25.11 -12.70
CA ARG A 332 32.71 -23.92 -13.48
C ARG A 332 31.47 -23.09 -13.84
N ALA A 333 30.35 -23.74 -14.16
CA ALA A 333 29.10 -23.03 -14.43
C ALA A 333 28.61 -22.24 -13.21
N LYS A 334 28.75 -22.81 -12.00
CA LYS A 334 28.46 -22.10 -10.73
C LYS A 334 29.46 -20.97 -10.45
N ILE A 335 30.75 -21.17 -10.76
CA ILE A 335 31.77 -20.14 -10.58
C ILE A 335 31.53 -18.97 -11.53
N LEU A 336 31.19 -19.22 -12.80
CA LEU A 336 31.00 -18.23 -13.86
C LEU A 336 29.56 -17.70 -13.99
N ASN A 337 28.81 -17.71 -12.90
CA ASN A 337 27.38 -17.36 -12.84
C ASN A 337 27.05 -15.86 -13.01
N THR A 338 28.02 -15.02 -13.41
CA THR A 338 27.78 -13.63 -13.80
C THR A 338 28.47 -13.29 -15.12
N ARG A 339 27.97 -12.26 -15.79
CA ARG A 339 28.53 -11.77 -17.05
C ARG A 339 29.99 -11.35 -16.89
N GLU A 340 30.30 -10.64 -15.80
CA GLU A 340 31.62 -10.10 -15.50
C GLU A 340 32.63 -11.23 -15.27
N ARG A 341 32.23 -12.30 -14.57
CA ARG A 341 33.07 -13.50 -14.35
C ARG A 341 33.34 -14.23 -15.66
N SER A 342 32.33 -14.40 -16.50
CA SER A 342 32.49 -14.99 -17.84
C SER A 342 33.46 -14.18 -18.71
N ILE A 343 33.35 -12.86 -18.70
CA ILE A 343 34.28 -11.97 -19.43
C ILE A 343 35.71 -12.09 -18.89
N ALA A 344 35.90 -12.12 -17.57
CA ALA A 344 37.23 -12.28 -16.97
C ALA A 344 37.85 -13.64 -17.37
N TYR A 345 37.08 -14.72 -17.35
CA TYR A 345 37.56 -16.03 -17.76
C TYR A 345 37.97 -16.09 -19.24
N ILE A 346 37.21 -15.44 -20.14
CA ILE A 346 37.58 -15.33 -21.56
C ILE A 346 38.92 -14.59 -21.71
N LYS A 347 39.12 -13.48 -21.00
CA LYS A 347 40.39 -12.73 -21.02
C LYS A 347 41.57 -13.55 -20.51
N TYR A 348 41.38 -14.29 -19.42
CA TYR A 348 42.36 -15.25 -18.94
C TYR A 348 42.73 -16.25 -20.04
N SER A 349 41.72 -16.83 -20.72
CA SER A 349 41.94 -17.80 -21.80
C SER A 349 42.70 -17.18 -22.99
N ASP A 350 42.37 -15.95 -23.38
CA ASP A 350 43.06 -15.23 -24.46
C ASP A 350 44.55 -15.00 -24.12
N ASN A 351 44.86 -14.73 -22.85
CA ASN A 351 46.22 -14.55 -22.36
C ASN A 351 47.09 -15.81 -22.45
N LEU A 352 46.49 -17.00 -22.52
CA LEU A 352 47.21 -18.27 -22.71
C LEU A 352 47.66 -18.53 -24.15
N GLY A 353 47.21 -17.71 -25.11
CA GLY A 353 47.52 -17.87 -26.52
C GLY A 353 49.02 -18.07 -26.80
N GLY A 354 49.34 -19.20 -27.43
CA GLY A 354 50.69 -19.56 -27.88
C GLY A 354 51.58 -20.27 -26.84
N ARG A 355 51.09 -20.55 -25.62
CA ARG A 355 51.83 -21.31 -24.61
C ARG A 355 51.45 -22.79 -24.62
N ILE A 356 52.41 -23.67 -24.31
CA ILE A 356 52.17 -25.10 -24.10
C ILE A 356 52.15 -25.35 -22.59
N ILE A 357 51.06 -25.95 -22.10
CA ILE A 357 50.92 -26.37 -20.71
C ILE A 357 50.97 -27.90 -20.72
N SER A 358 51.94 -28.47 -20.02
CA SER A 358 52.13 -29.92 -19.94
C SER A 358 51.60 -30.43 -18.61
N GLY A 359 50.84 -31.52 -18.66
CA GLY A 359 50.42 -32.27 -17.48
C GLY A 359 51.47 -33.28 -17.03
N ALA A 360 51.29 -33.81 -15.83
CA ALA A 360 52.04 -34.96 -15.33
C ALA A 360 51.59 -36.25 -16.05
N PRO A 361 52.46 -37.28 -16.14
CA PRO A 361 52.05 -38.60 -16.60
C PRO A 361 50.92 -39.15 -15.71
N GLN A 362 49.95 -39.87 -16.30
CA GLN A 362 48.77 -40.37 -15.57
C GLN A 362 49.11 -41.17 -14.30
N LYS A 363 50.20 -41.93 -14.31
CA LYS A 363 50.70 -42.69 -13.15
C LYS A 363 51.08 -41.81 -11.94
N GLU A 364 51.23 -40.50 -12.14
CA GLU A 364 51.67 -39.53 -11.14
C GLU A 364 50.55 -38.58 -10.69
N TRP A 365 49.35 -38.67 -11.29
CA TRP A 365 48.23 -37.75 -10.99
C TRP A 365 47.77 -37.76 -9.53
N LYS A 366 48.01 -38.87 -8.82
CA LYS A 366 47.86 -38.93 -7.36
C LYS A 366 48.62 -37.81 -6.64
N ASN A 367 49.84 -37.52 -7.09
CA ASN A 367 50.73 -36.50 -6.51
C ASN A 367 50.33 -35.07 -6.93
N SER A 368 49.41 -34.95 -7.89
CA SER A 368 48.87 -33.66 -8.29
C SER A 368 47.90 -33.10 -7.23
N CYS A 369 47.35 -33.93 -6.34
CA CYS A 369 46.55 -33.47 -5.21
C CYS A 369 47.39 -32.64 -4.20
N SER A 370 46.82 -31.52 -3.73
CA SER A 370 47.44 -30.64 -2.72
C SER A 370 47.22 -31.11 -1.28
N PHE A 371 46.73 -32.33 -1.11
CA PHE A 371 46.42 -32.96 0.17
C PHE A 371 46.75 -34.45 0.11
N ASP A 372 46.88 -35.08 1.27
CA ASP A 372 47.13 -36.51 1.35
C ASP A 372 45.87 -37.30 0.99
N VAL A 373 45.88 -37.93 -0.18
CA VAL A 373 44.77 -38.75 -0.66
C VAL A 373 44.69 -40.10 0.05
N ASP A 374 45.74 -40.55 0.72
CA ASP A 374 45.77 -41.81 1.49
C ASP A 374 45.39 -41.59 2.95
N ASP A 375 45.20 -40.34 3.37
CA ASP A 375 44.75 -40.06 4.72
C ASP A 375 43.39 -40.77 4.97
N THR A 376 43.37 -41.52 6.06
CA THR A 376 42.24 -42.29 6.58
C THR A 376 41.73 -41.68 7.91
N GLY A 377 42.26 -40.53 8.32
CA GLY A 377 41.91 -39.80 9.53
C GLY A 377 40.51 -39.18 9.50
N GLY A 378 39.70 -39.57 10.48
CA GLY A 378 38.33 -39.11 10.70
C GLY A 378 38.21 -37.64 11.08
N ASP A 379 36.98 -37.15 10.89
CA ASP A 379 36.41 -35.85 11.25
C ASP A 379 37.30 -34.93 12.08
N GLN A 380 37.81 -33.90 11.40
CA GLN A 380 38.08 -32.59 11.97
C GLN A 380 37.32 -31.58 11.14
#